data_AF-A0A371AZS0-F1
#
_entry.id   AF-A0A371AZS0-F1
#
_cell.length_a   1.000
_cell.length_b   1.000
_cell.length_c   1.000
_cell.angle_alpha   90.00
_cell.angle_beta   90.00
_cell.angle_gamma   90.00
#
_symmetry.space_group_name_H-M   'P 1'
#
loop_
_entity.id
_entity.type
_entity.pdbx_description
1 polymer ?
#
loop_
_entity_poly.entity_id
_entity_poly.type
_entity_poly.pdbx_seq_one_letter_code
_entity_poly.pdbx_strand_id
1 'polypeptide(L)'
;MTSHEEFKIDKLNEFMNRLDEKSRKIVWYFRYHGYARLSELTKLIGASADMEVLDKLREVINPVSVEIFGKPILEFRKSGVDRITGKIVPFHWWLSDDTEENQFFLGGRGKPLVDIFEEEEQLIIISEISPTISYCDKVKVEQRHGILQITLNRLN
;
A
#
# COMPACT_ATOMS: atom_id res chain seq x y z
N MET A 1 -3.23 22.48 7.18
CA MET A 1 -2.28 21.38 7.48
C MET A 1 -1.57 21.76 8.75
N THR A 2 -1.63 20.89 9.76
CA THR A 2 -0.85 21.09 10.99
C THR A 2 0.58 20.61 10.74
N SER A 3 1.58 21.18 11.41
CA SER A 3 2.99 20.76 11.28
C SER A 3 3.20 19.26 11.54
N HIS A 4 2.29 18.66 12.30
CA HIS A 4 2.27 17.24 12.58
C HIS A 4 1.91 16.39 11.35
N GLU A 5 1.02 16.83 10.45
CA GLU A 5 0.60 16.07 9.25
C GLU A 5 1.68 16.06 8.16
N GLU A 6 2.37 17.18 7.96
CA GLU A 6 3.48 17.29 6.99
C GLU A 6 4.60 16.30 7.33
N PHE A 7 4.98 16.24 8.61
CA PHE A 7 5.98 15.29 9.11
C PHE A 7 5.62 13.82 8.84
N LYS A 8 4.33 13.45 8.84
CA LYS A 8 3.88 12.07 8.55
C LYS A 8 4.04 11.72 7.08
N ILE A 9 3.66 12.64 6.21
CA ILE A 9 3.75 12.46 4.75
C ILE A 9 5.22 12.32 4.35
N ASP A 10 6.11 13.12 4.94
CA ASP A 10 7.54 13.05 4.66
C ASP A 10 8.14 11.70 5.03
N LYS A 11 7.82 11.17 6.21
CA LYS A 11 8.26 9.81 6.63
C LYS A 11 7.70 8.70 5.74
N LEU A 12 6.45 8.82 5.30
CA LEU A 12 5.85 7.83 4.41
C LEU A 12 6.51 7.86 3.02
N ASN A 13 6.78 9.05 2.49
CA ASN A 13 7.51 9.22 1.24
C ASN A 13 8.94 8.67 1.36
N GLU A 14 9.63 8.95 2.46
CA GLU A 14 10.96 8.39 2.75
C GLU A 14 10.91 6.85 2.78
N PHE A 15 9.91 6.28 3.47
CA PHE A 15 9.71 4.85 3.52
C PHE A 15 9.48 4.24 2.14
N MET A 16 8.50 4.74 1.38
CA MET A 16 8.19 4.23 0.04
C MET A 16 9.40 4.38 -0.89
N ASN A 17 10.14 5.47 -0.80
CA ASN A 17 11.32 5.72 -1.65
C ASN A 17 12.47 4.73 -1.43
N ARG A 18 12.55 4.11 -0.24
CA ARG A 18 13.55 3.09 0.08
C ARG A 18 13.16 1.68 -0.31
N LEU A 19 11.92 1.47 -0.76
CA LEU A 19 11.44 0.17 -1.21
C LEU A 19 11.61 0.01 -2.71
N ASP A 20 11.91 -1.22 -3.13
CA ASP A 20 11.81 -1.64 -4.53
C ASP A 20 10.35 -1.72 -5.01
N GLU A 21 10.17 -1.75 -6.33
CA GLU A 21 8.87 -1.79 -7.01
C GLU A 21 7.89 -2.84 -6.45
N LYS A 22 8.36 -4.06 -6.20
CA LYS A 22 7.54 -5.19 -5.73
C LYS A 22 7.17 -4.97 -4.27
N SER A 23 8.12 -4.50 -3.47
CA SER A 23 7.89 -4.13 -2.08
C SER A 23 6.85 -3.01 -1.95
N ARG A 24 6.88 -1.98 -2.82
CA ARG A 24 5.88 -0.90 -2.85
C ARG A 24 4.48 -1.43 -3.16
N LYS A 25 4.34 -2.31 -4.16
CA LYS A 25 3.06 -2.96 -4.49
C LYS A 25 2.48 -3.72 -3.30
N ILE A 26 3.30 -4.48 -2.58
CA ILE A 26 2.89 -5.22 -1.38
C ILE A 26 2.37 -4.24 -0.31
N VAL A 27 3.09 -3.15 -0.04
CA VAL A 27 2.64 -2.13 0.93
C VAL A 27 1.29 -1.54 0.54
N TRP A 28 1.10 -1.21 -0.73
CA TRP A 28 -0.19 -0.72 -1.26
C TRP A 28 -1.32 -1.73 -1.08
N TYR A 29 -1.06 -3.01 -1.29
CA TYR A 29 -2.05 -4.07 -1.07
C TYR A 29 -2.49 -4.13 0.40
N PHE A 30 -1.54 -4.11 1.34
CA PHE A 30 -1.86 -4.08 2.76
C PHE A 30 -2.57 -2.81 3.19
N ARG A 31 -2.23 -1.67 2.59
CA ARG A 31 -2.92 -0.39 2.84
C ARG A 31 -4.42 -0.49 2.56
N TYR A 32 -4.79 -1.19 1.48
CA TYR A 32 -6.17 -1.32 1.04
C TYR A 32 -6.91 -2.50 1.71
N HIS A 33 -6.27 -3.66 1.83
CA HIS A 33 -6.91 -4.88 2.31
C HIS A 33 -6.71 -5.15 3.81
N GLY A 34 -5.69 -4.55 4.44
CA GLY A 34 -5.31 -4.78 5.83
C GLY A 34 -4.60 -6.10 6.09
N TYR A 35 -4.89 -7.17 5.34
CA TYR A 35 -4.27 -8.48 5.46
C TYR A 35 -4.14 -9.20 4.12
N ALA A 36 -3.26 -10.20 4.05
CA ALA A 36 -3.02 -10.99 2.84
C ALA A 36 -2.42 -12.37 3.16
N ARG A 37 -2.69 -13.34 2.28
CA ARG A 37 -1.93 -14.59 2.17
C ARG A 37 -0.73 -14.40 1.26
N LEU A 38 0.31 -15.22 1.47
CA LEU A 38 1.47 -15.25 0.58
C LEU A 38 1.06 -15.48 -0.87
N SER A 39 0.15 -16.41 -1.14
CA SER A 39 -0.33 -16.69 -2.50
C SER A 39 -1.00 -15.51 -3.20
N GLU A 40 -1.59 -14.57 -2.46
CA GLU A 40 -2.19 -13.35 -3.02
C GLU A 40 -1.09 -12.36 -3.40
N LEU A 41 -0.10 -12.19 -2.52
CA LEU A 41 1.06 -11.35 -2.75
C LEU A 41 1.95 -11.90 -3.89
N THR A 42 2.14 -13.23 -3.96
CA THR A 42 2.89 -13.89 -5.04
C THR A 42 2.30 -13.55 -6.40
N LYS A 43 0.96 -13.61 -6.51
CA LYS A 43 0.25 -13.20 -7.73
C LYS A 43 0.37 -11.70 -8.00
N LEU A 44 0.27 -10.87 -6.96
CA LEU A 44 0.36 -9.41 -7.06
C LEU A 44 1.68 -8.94 -7.69
N ILE A 45 2.80 -9.53 -7.27
CA ILE A 45 4.14 -9.12 -7.71
C ILE A 45 4.72 -10.00 -8.83
N GLY A 46 3.94 -10.94 -9.36
CA GLY A 46 4.40 -11.90 -10.38
C GLY A 46 5.57 -12.77 -9.90
N ALA A 47 5.66 -13.06 -8.61
CA ALA A 47 6.74 -13.86 -8.05
C ALA A 47 6.62 -15.33 -8.46
N SER A 48 7.77 -15.98 -8.63
CA SER A 48 7.83 -17.40 -9.01
C SER A 48 7.54 -18.35 -7.84
N ALA A 49 7.73 -17.86 -6.60
CA ALA A 49 7.53 -18.63 -5.38
C ALA A 49 7.21 -17.73 -4.18
N ASP A 50 6.54 -18.31 -3.18
CA ASP A 50 6.21 -17.62 -1.91
C ASP A 50 7.45 -17.15 -1.14
N MET A 51 8.62 -17.76 -1.37
CA MET A 51 9.87 -17.35 -0.73
C MET A 51 10.28 -15.94 -1.13
N GLU A 52 10.10 -15.56 -2.40
CA GLU A 52 10.40 -14.20 -2.86
C GLU A 52 9.55 -13.16 -2.12
N VAL A 53 8.27 -13.46 -1.87
CA VAL A 53 7.39 -12.61 -1.05
C VAL A 53 7.91 -12.54 0.39
N LEU A 54 8.30 -13.67 0.98
CA LEU A 54 8.84 -13.70 2.34
C LEU A 54 10.12 -12.86 2.47
N ASP A 55 11.01 -12.91 1.49
CA ASP A 55 12.22 -12.09 1.45
C ASP A 55 11.86 -10.60 1.41
N LYS A 56 10.89 -10.20 0.57
CA LYS A 56 10.40 -8.81 0.53
C LYS A 56 9.82 -8.37 1.88
N LEU A 57 9.03 -9.22 2.54
CA LEU A 57 8.41 -8.89 3.83
C LEU A 57 9.45 -8.76 4.95
N ARG A 58 10.39 -9.70 5.04
CA ARG A 58 11.30 -9.85 6.19
C ARG A 58 12.64 -9.12 6.03
N GLU A 59 13.13 -9.00 4.80
CA GLU A 59 14.46 -8.45 4.52
C GLU A 59 14.40 -7.06 3.89
N VAL A 60 13.22 -6.60 3.41
CA VAL A 60 13.06 -5.28 2.81
C VAL A 60 12.04 -4.43 3.58
N ILE A 61 10.77 -4.80 3.56
CA ILE A 61 9.68 -3.96 4.08
C ILE A 61 9.81 -3.72 5.59
N ASN A 62 9.86 -4.79 6.38
CA ASN A 62 9.94 -4.67 7.83
C ASN A 62 11.26 -4.04 8.32
N PRO A 63 12.45 -4.37 7.77
CA PRO A 63 13.68 -3.69 8.14
C PRO A 63 13.65 -2.18 7.89
N VAL A 64 13.23 -1.76 6.69
CA VAL A 64 13.10 -0.33 6.36
C VAL A 64 12.07 0.35 7.27
N SER A 65 10.97 -0.35 7.61
CA SER A 65 9.97 0.19 8.53
C SER A 65 10.49 0.33 9.96
N VAL A 66 11.33 -0.61 10.43
CA VAL A 66 11.98 -0.52 11.74
C VAL A 66 12.90 0.69 11.80
N GLU A 67 13.65 0.98 10.74
CA GLU A 67 14.55 2.13 10.72
C GLU A 67 13.82 3.48 10.77
N ILE A 68 12.67 3.60 10.09
CA ILE A 68 11.94 4.88 9.97
C ILE A 68 10.88 5.08 11.06
N PHE A 69 10.20 3.99 11.43
CA PHE A 69 9.07 3.98 12.37
C PHE A 69 9.39 3.27 13.70
N GLY A 70 10.57 2.70 13.85
CA GLY A 70 11.01 2.02 15.08
C GLY A 70 10.44 0.61 15.27
N LYS A 71 9.65 0.09 14.32
CA LYS A 71 8.99 -1.23 14.43
C LYS A 71 8.60 -1.83 13.05
N PRO A 72 8.39 -3.15 12.96
CA PRO A 72 7.83 -3.78 11.76
C PRO A 72 6.38 -3.35 11.54
N ILE A 73 6.02 -3.05 10.28
CA ILE A 73 4.64 -2.70 9.90
C ILE A 73 3.83 -3.90 9.43
N LEU A 74 4.47 -5.03 9.08
CA LEU A 74 3.79 -6.25 8.65
C LEU A 74 4.12 -7.43 9.55
N GLU A 75 3.11 -8.16 9.98
CA GLU A 75 3.29 -9.31 10.87
C GLU A 75 2.45 -10.52 10.47
N PHE A 76 2.99 -11.72 10.67
CA PHE A 76 2.22 -12.94 10.48
C PHE A 76 1.41 -13.27 11.72
N ARG A 77 0.09 -13.36 11.57
CA ARG A 77 -0.82 -13.78 12.64
C ARG A 77 -1.40 -15.15 12.33
N LYS A 78 -1.33 -16.05 13.31
CA LYS A 78 -2.05 -17.34 13.27
C LYS A 78 -3.57 -17.14 13.24
N SER A 79 -4.06 -16.04 13.83
CA SER A 79 -5.46 -15.64 13.83
C SER A 79 -5.54 -14.13 14.06
N GLY A 80 -6.38 -13.45 13.28
CA GLY A 80 -6.74 -12.05 13.47
C GLY A 80 -8.24 -11.85 13.24
N VAL A 81 -8.79 -10.73 13.74
CA VAL A 81 -10.20 -10.37 13.50
C VAL A 81 -10.22 -9.26 12.46
N ASP A 82 -10.90 -9.51 11.34
CA ASP A 82 -11.20 -8.46 10.37
C ASP A 82 -12.17 -7.47 11.02
N ARG A 83 -11.71 -6.23 11.23
CA ARG A 83 -12.48 -5.18 11.91
C ARG A 83 -13.71 -4.72 11.13
N ILE A 84 -13.74 -4.92 9.82
CA ILE A 84 -14.87 -4.55 8.96
C ILE A 84 -15.95 -5.63 9.03
N THR A 85 -15.54 -6.90 8.90
CA THR A 85 -16.50 -8.02 8.79
C THR A 85 -16.78 -8.74 10.11
N GLY A 86 -15.95 -8.52 11.13
CA GLY A 86 -15.97 -9.23 12.41
C GLY A 86 -15.52 -10.69 12.33
N LYS A 87 -15.07 -11.15 11.17
CA LYS A 87 -14.70 -12.56 10.94
C LYS A 87 -13.30 -12.86 11.46
N ILE A 88 -13.13 -14.07 11.96
CA ILE A 88 -11.82 -14.62 12.29
C ILE A 88 -11.13 -15.05 11.00
N VAL A 89 -9.93 -14.52 10.78
CA VAL A 89 -9.09 -14.75 9.61
C VAL A 89 -7.80 -15.46 10.08
N PRO A 90 -7.67 -16.78 9.84
CA PRO A 90 -6.52 -17.56 10.30
C PRO A 90 -5.35 -17.55 9.31
N PHE A 91 -4.12 -17.53 9.80
CA PHE A 91 -2.87 -17.67 9.03
C PHE A 91 -2.70 -16.64 7.88
N HIS A 92 -2.73 -15.36 8.22
CA HIS A 92 -2.47 -14.27 7.25
C HIS A 92 -1.34 -13.37 7.75
N TRP A 93 -0.70 -12.68 6.82
CA TRP A 93 0.07 -11.48 7.13
C TRP A 93 -0.90 -10.31 7.30
N TRP A 94 -0.57 -9.40 8.20
CA TRP A 94 -1.39 -8.25 8.57
C TRP A 94 -0.53 -7.00 8.56
N LEU A 95 -1.14 -5.91 8.12
CA LEU A 95 -0.71 -4.59 8.53
C LEU A 95 -0.91 -4.51 10.05
N SER A 96 0.17 -4.26 10.78
CA SER A 96 0.12 -4.13 12.23
C SER A 96 -0.92 -3.06 12.58
N ASP A 97 -1.78 -3.32 13.57
CA ASP A 97 -2.88 -2.41 13.95
C ASP A 97 -2.57 -1.61 15.22
N ASP A 98 -1.39 -1.84 15.79
CA ASP A 98 -1.10 -1.56 17.21
C ASP A 98 -0.73 -0.12 17.53
N THR A 99 -0.89 0.82 16.60
CA THR A 99 -0.57 2.22 16.90
C THR A 99 -1.42 3.22 16.14
N GLU A 100 -1.59 4.40 16.75
CA GLU A 100 -2.02 5.61 16.06
C GLU A 100 -1.18 5.88 14.79
N GLU A 101 0.06 5.36 14.73
CA GLU A 101 0.96 5.35 13.57
C GLU A 101 0.47 4.52 12.38
N ASN A 102 -0.36 3.49 12.58
CA ASN A 102 -0.91 2.71 11.46
C ASN A 102 -2.18 3.35 10.86
N GLN A 103 -2.74 4.37 11.54
CA GLN A 103 -3.68 5.31 10.91
C GLN A 103 -2.99 6.19 9.83
N PHE A 104 -1.67 6.08 9.66
CA PHE A 104 -0.92 6.78 8.61
C PHE A 104 -0.95 5.98 7.30
N PHE A 105 -1.07 4.65 7.42
CA PHE A 105 -1.35 3.75 6.31
C PHE A 105 -2.85 3.68 6.01
N LEU A 106 -3.72 3.82 7.00
CA LEU A 106 -5.17 3.86 6.79
C LEU A 106 -5.61 5.32 6.55
N GLY A 107 -5.62 5.75 5.29
CA GLY A 107 -5.92 7.11 4.80
C GLY A 107 -6.69 8.04 5.75
N GLY A 108 -5.99 9.08 6.25
CA GLY A 108 -6.61 10.22 6.90
C GLY A 108 -7.28 11.16 5.90
N ARG A 109 -8.21 12.01 6.35
CA ARG A 109 -8.97 13.01 5.55
C ARG A 109 -8.05 14.09 4.94
N GLY A 110 -7.19 13.72 3.99
CA GLY A 110 -6.22 14.57 3.30
C GLY A 110 -6.22 14.34 1.79
N LYS A 111 -5.19 14.87 1.10
CA LYS A 111 -4.98 14.59 -0.33
C LYS A 111 -4.70 13.10 -0.53
N PRO A 112 -5.21 12.47 -1.62
CA PRO A 112 -4.93 11.08 -1.92
C PRO A 112 -3.42 10.88 -2.06
N LEU A 113 -2.90 9.83 -1.43
CA LEU A 113 -1.51 9.43 -1.62
C LEU A 113 -1.35 8.95 -3.06
N VAL A 114 -0.30 9.41 -3.73
CA VAL A 114 0.10 8.97 -5.07
C VAL A 114 1.53 8.49 -4.98
N ASP A 115 1.78 7.28 -5.45
CA ASP A 115 3.11 6.69 -5.60
C ASP A 115 3.39 6.49 -7.08
N ILE A 116 4.58 6.90 -7.50
CA ILE A 116 5.02 6.85 -8.88
C ILE A 116 6.42 6.22 -8.89
N PHE A 117 6.57 5.13 -9.62
CA PHE A 117 7.84 4.42 -9.75
C PHE A 117 7.94 3.72 -11.10
N GLU A 118 9.16 3.42 -11.52
CA GLU A 118 9.43 2.65 -12.73
C GLU A 118 9.63 1.17 -12.35
N GLU A 119 9.06 0.28 -13.15
CA GLU A 119 9.32 -1.16 -13.12
C GLU A 119 9.69 -1.63 -14.52
N GLU A 120 10.91 -2.14 -14.68
CA GLU A 120 11.50 -2.52 -15.96
C GLU A 120 11.40 -1.40 -17.03
N GLU A 121 10.44 -1.49 -17.94
CA GLU A 121 10.18 -0.51 -19.02
C GLU A 121 8.82 0.21 -18.84
N GLN A 122 8.25 0.18 -17.63
CA GLN A 122 6.90 0.67 -17.34
C GLN A 122 6.91 1.72 -16.23
N LEU A 123 6.21 2.84 -16.43
CA LEU A 123 5.91 3.79 -15.37
C LEU A 123 4.62 3.35 -14.67
N ILE A 124 4.71 3.09 -13.37
CA ILE A 124 3.58 2.68 -12.52
C ILE A 124 3.13 3.86 -11.68
N ILE A 125 1.82 4.13 -11.70
CA ILE A 125 1.16 5.14 -10.88
C ILE A 125 0.10 4.44 -10.05
N ILE A 126 0.28 4.43 -8.73
CA ILE A 126 -0.70 3.90 -7.78
C ILE A 126 -1.24 5.08 -6.97
N SER A 127 -2.57 5.15 -6.85
CA SER A 127 -3.24 6.23 -6.13
C SER A 127 -4.41 5.71 -5.31
N GLU A 128 -4.62 6.31 -4.15
CA GLU A 128 -5.77 6.04 -3.31
C GLU A 128 -7.06 6.61 -3.93
N ILE A 129 -8.07 5.77 -4.15
CA ILE A 129 -9.38 6.17 -4.61
C ILE A 129 -10.32 6.24 -3.41
N SER A 130 -11.02 7.36 -3.25
CA SER A 130 -11.92 7.55 -2.11
C SER A 130 -13.06 6.52 -2.12
N PRO A 131 -13.26 5.76 -1.04
CA PRO A 131 -14.30 4.72 -0.99
C PRO A 131 -15.72 5.30 -0.92
N THR A 132 -15.86 6.59 -0.59
CA THR A 132 -17.16 7.28 -0.52
C THR A 132 -17.68 7.73 -1.88
N ILE A 133 -16.86 7.63 -2.93
CA ILE A 133 -17.23 8.02 -4.28
C ILE A 133 -17.15 6.78 -5.16
N SER A 134 -18.27 6.39 -5.75
CA SER A 134 -18.30 5.34 -6.75
C SER A 134 -17.83 5.91 -8.10
N TYR A 135 -16.84 5.27 -8.69
CA TYR A 135 -16.32 5.60 -10.02
C TYR A 135 -16.67 4.50 -11.02
N CYS A 136 -16.77 4.86 -12.29
CA CYS A 136 -16.92 3.90 -13.36
C CYS A 136 -15.61 3.14 -13.56
N ASP A 137 -15.71 1.82 -13.81
CA ASP A 137 -14.55 0.96 -14.12
C ASP A 137 -13.82 1.37 -15.40
N LYS A 138 -14.42 2.23 -16.23
CA LYS A 138 -13.80 2.79 -17.44
C LYS A 138 -12.93 3.98 -17.08
N VAL A 139 -11.63 3.77 -17.16
CA VAL A 139 -10.60 4.81 -17.02
C VAL A 139 -10.31 5.44 -18.38
N LYS A 140 -10.27 6.77 -18.45
CA LYS A 140 -9.76 7.49 -19.63
C LYS A 140 -8.31 7.91 -19.36
N VAL A 141 -7.39 7.53 -20.24
CA VAL A 141 -5.97 7.90 -20.17
C VAL A 141 -5.62 8.71 -21.42
N GLU A 142 -5.06 9.91 -21.22
CA GLU A 142 -4.58 10.78 -22.30
C GLU A 142 -3.16 11.25 -22.01
N GLN A 143 -2.29 11.22 -23.02
CA GLN A 143 -0.96 11.81 -22.95
C GLN A 143 -0.80 12.86 -24.04
N ARG A 144 -0.52 14.11 -23.66
CA ARG A 144 -0.30 15.22 -24.60
C ARG A 144 0.83 16.11 -24.09
N HIS A 145 1.79 16.42 -24.97
CA HIS A 145 2.92 17.31 -24.66
C HIS A 145 3.69 16.94 -23.38
N GLY A 146 3.90 15.64 -23.13
CA GLY A 146 4.59 15.15 -21.92
C GLY A 146 3.74 15.14 -20.65
N ILE A 147 2.46 15.49 -20.72
CA ILE A 147 1.53 15.46 -19.59
C ILE A 147 0.66 14.20 -19.69
N LEU A 148 0.65 13.38 -18.65
CA LEU A 148 -0.24 12.24 -18.48
C LEU A 148 -1.47 12.64 -17.65
N GLN A 149 -2.66 12.40 -18.18
CA GLN A 149 -3.93 12.63 -17.50
C GLN A 149 -4.71 11.32 -17.39
N ILE A 150 -5.04 10.92 -16.16
CA ILE A 150 -5.89 9.76 -15.83
C ILE A 150 -7.20 10.30 -15.28
N THR A 151 -8.33 9.95 -15.91
CA THR A 151 -9.67 10.43 -15.53
C THR A 151 -10.59 9.27 -15.18
N LEU A 152 -11.15 9.32 -13.98
CA LEU A 152 -12.19 8.43 -13.48
C LEU A 152 -13.51 9.20 -13.42
N ASN A 153 -14.50 8.75 -14.19
CA ASN A 153 -15.83 9.36 -14.15
C ASN A 153 -16.61 8.82 -12.95
N ARG A 154 -17.33 9.70 -12.23
CA ARG A 154 -18.20 9.27 -11.14
C ARG A 154 -19.39 8.49 -11.69
N LEU A 155 -19.84 7.49 -10.95
CA LEU A 155 -21.15 6.89 -11.14
C LEU A 155 -22.18 7.87 -10.54
N ASN A 156 -23.15 8.27 -11.36
CA ASN A 156 -24.28 9.11 -10.93
C ASN A 156 -25.25 8.32 -10.07
#